data_AF-A0A8A4TL81-F1
#
_entry.id   AF-A0A8A4TL81-F1
#
_cell.length_a   1.000
_cell.length_b   1.000
_cell.length_c   1.000
_cell.angle_alpha   90.00
_cell.angle_beta   90.00
_cell.angle_gamma   90.00
#
_symmetry.space_group_name_H-M   'P 1'
#
loop_
_entity.id
_entity.type
_entity.pdbx_description
1 polymer ?
#
loop_
_entity_poly.entity_id
_entity_poly.type
_entity_poly.pdbx_seq_one_letter_code
_entity_poly.pdbx_strand_id
1 'polypeptide(L)'
;MRTVSTMERRLTQMIYLCALLCLFSAQSLVAAVVPMDREEVIQRSEAIFVATVAKKNVRWNDQGNMIVTDYVFTSSDVLFGNIKGEVTLTFAGGQLAEEGQSVSEVPEYFVGERVLLMVEDTRNPLLSPVTGMYQGSYVASQIEENGAALVLDGEGHLVVEKGEKVPFDAFVERVRREIPEAKAKPLPRREVPADLEHLVLRDLPVQAYDPDSVYELTPDARDADHPASAEDLAGPLSLGARRINGVDSQMGLDQHGRQADLPTHEWSYSHRAKNVPIVFNPLPSGGLIGSHDQYQMSYWNTYADIFRVMSSTGSWAWKNNRYDIAGFVNNATMISQFGSGWGSSTLAVCWLRWDSSGFSIEADIAMNPAFSWTVNDYDTYSNSSLYNADRTLLHEIGHAWGLNHQFNALSVMNYAPHKYRAYTVLSGDDTMAVRAAFSSKSVSRTDLGVALYYANGYQNYSDSTLSATFVPKGSTVTISNFMLENVGTTTISSPQVRWYLVPNINSWGSARYVGATTHSSLSSNSYWLTSRTLTIPASTPTGWYYIGAWIGMSSDSVGNNNSSWCGRRIYVY
;
A
#
# COMPACT_ATOMS: atom_id res chain seq x y z
N MET A 1 27.59 46.47 28.46
CA MET A 1 26.49 46.30 27.48
C MET A 1 27.12 46.05 26.11
N ARG A 2 27.17 44.80 25.65
CA ARG A 2 27.57 44.47 24.27
C ARG A 2 26.30 44.35 23.44
N THR A 3 26.13 45.24 22.46
CA THR A 3 25.06 45.21 21.47
C THR A 3 25.29 44.03 20.54
N VAL A 4 24.49 42.96 20.72
CA VAL A 4 24.35 41.85 19.76
C VAL A 4 23.90 42.45 18.44
N SER A 5 24.61 42.14 17.35
CA SER A 5 24.33 42.74 16.05
C SER A 5 22.96 42.28 15.53
N THR A 6 22.28 43.15 14.80
CA THR A 6 20.99 42.84 14.13
C THR A 6 21.05 41.60 13.23
N MET A 7 22.25 41.19 12.81
CA MET A 7 22.50 40.01 11.99
C MET A 7 22.46 38.70 12.80
N GLU A 8 22.96 38.70 14.04
CA GLU A 8 22.91 37.53 14.93
C GLU A 8 21.47 37.21 15.35
N ARG A 9 20.65 38.24 15.63
CA ARG A 9 19.22 38.08 15.94
C ARG A 9 18.42 37.48 14.78
N ARG A 10 18.75 37.85 13.53
CA ARG A 10 18.13 37.29 12.32
C ARG A 10 18.56 35.85 12.05
N LEU A 11 19.82 35.51 12.33
CA LEU A 11 20.34 34.15 12.17
C LEU A 11 19.69 33.20 13.20
N THR A 12 19.57 33.61 14.46
CA THR A 12 18.89 32.80 15.49
C THR A 12 17.39 32.62 15.18
N GLN A 13 16.69 33.67 14.74
CA GLN A 13 15.29 33.57 14.32
C GLN A 13 15.11 32.67 13.08
N MET A 14 16.03 32.69 12.13
CA MET A 14 16.00 31.83 10.94
C MET A 14 16.28 30.36 11.30
N ILE A 15 17.17 30.10 12.27
CA ILE A 15 17.44 28.75 12.80
C ILE A 15 16.19 28.20 13.53
N TYR A 16 15.51 29.00 14.35
CA TYR A 16 14.25 28.59 14.99
C TYR A 16 13.11 28.39 13.98
N LEU A 17 13.02 29.21 12.92
CA LEU A 17 12.02 29.04 11.87
C LEU A 17 12.28 27.79 11.02
N CYS A 18 13.54 27.48 10.70
CA CYS A 18 13.92 26.23 10.03
C CYS A 18 13.70 25.00 10.93
N ALA A 19 13.97 25.11 12.24
CA ALA A 19 13.71 24.03 13.20
C ALA A 19 12.21 23.77 13.39
N LEU A 20 11.35 24.80 13.36
CA LEU A 20 9.88 24.64 13.37
C LEU A 20 9.34 24.09 12.04
N LEU A 21 9.93 24.47 10.89
CA LEU A 21 9.56 23.94 9.57
C LEU A 21 9.99 22.48 9.37
N CYS A 22 11.04 22.02 10.05
CA CYS A 22 11.46 20.61 10.06
C CYS A 22 10.65 19.73 11.02
N LEU A 23 9.80 20.30 11.88
CA LEU A 23 8.91 19.53 12.78
C LEU A 23 7.53 19.22 12.16
N PHE A 24 7.28 19.65 10.92
CA PHE A 24 6.04 19.36 10.17
C PHE A 24 6.25 18.43 8.96
N SER A 25 7.43 17.82 8.79
CA SER A 25 7.71 16.94 7.67
C SER A 25 7.54 15.47 8.02
N ALA A 26 6.36 14.93 7.68
CA ALA A 26 6.12 13.58 7.15
C ALA A 26 4.71 13.12 7.59
N GLN A 27 3.68 13.58 6.89
CA GLN A 27 2.41 12.86 6.92
C GLN A 27 2.57 11.63 6.03
N SER A 28 2.67 10.47 6.66
CA SER A 28 2.70 9.18 5.99
C SER A 28 1.29 8.82 5.58
N LEU A 29 0.92 9.04 4.30
CA LEU A 29 -0.33 8.54 3.75
C LEU A 29 -0.12 7.20 2.95
N VAL A 30 -1.01 6.21 2.95
CA VAL A 30 -1.01 4.76 2.59
C VAL A 30 -2.17 4.44 1.58
N ALA A 31 -2.19 3.27 0.90
CA ALA A 31 -2.75 3.05 -0.46
C ALA A 31 -4.12 2.41 -0.68
N ALA A 32 -4.65 1.55 0.17
CA ALA A 32 -6.06 1.10 0.05
C ALA A 32 -6.97 1.87 1.01
N VAL A 33 -6.36 2.42 2.06
CA VAL A 33 -6.99 3.26 3.08
C VAL A 33 -6.18 4.53 3.20
N VAL A 34 -6.82 5.68 3.30
CA VAL A 34 -6.15 6.90 3.73
C VAL A 34 -5.68 6.68 5.15
N PRO A 35 -4.38 6.63 5.40
CA PRO A 35 -3.92 6.33 6.71
C PRO A 35 -3.96 7.57 7.53
N MET A 36 -3.71 7.29 8.77
CA MET A 36 -3.91 8.19 9.83
C MET A 36 -2.72 7.92 10.72
N ASP A 37 -2.03 8.98 11.09
CA ASP A 37 -1.25 8.85 12.30
C ASP A 37 -2.19 8.50 13.46
N ARG A 38 -1.60 8.04 14.55
CA ARG A 38 -2.38 7.62 15.72
C ARG A 38 -3.27 8.75 16.26
N GLU A 39 -2.85 10.01 16.12
CA GLU A 39 -3.66 11.17 16.52
C GLU A 39 -4.93 11.26 15.68
N GLU A 40 -4.85 11.10 14.36
CA GLU A 40 -6.02 11.10 13.48
C GLU A 40 -6.92 9.87 13.70
N VAL A 41 -6.35 8.67 13.93
CA VAL A 41 -7.14 7.48 14.30
C VAL A 41 -7.94 7.75 15.59
N ILE A 42 -7.29 8.32 16.60
CA ILE A 42 -7.95 8.72 17.85
C ILE A 42 -9.05 9.75 17.57
N GLN A 43 -8.78 10.78 16.79
CA GLN A 43 -9.75 11.83 16.46
C GLN A 43 -11.03 11.26 15.88
N ARG A 44 -10.92 10.33 14.91
CA ARG A 44 -12.07 9.77 14.19
C ARG A 44 -12.84 8.69 14.96
N SER A 45 -12.26 8.10 15.99
CA SER A 45 -12.88 6.97 16.68
C SER A 45 -14.03 7.39 17.60
N GLU A 46 -15.24 6.84 17.43
CA GLU A 46 -16.37 7.02 18.35
C GLU A 46 -16.11 6.37 19.72
N ALA A 47 -15.36 5.26 19.75
CA ALA A 47 -14.94 4.63 21.00
C ALA A 47 -13.52 4.05 20.92
N ILE A 48 -12.85 4.00 22.07
CA ILE A 48 -11.51 3.42 22.24
C ILE A 48 -11.51 2.58 23.51
N PHE A 49 -11.19 1.30 23.42
CA PHE A 49 -11.28 0.39 24.56
C PHE A 49 -10.34 -0.82 24.42
N VAL A 50 -9.97 -1.41 25.56
CA VAL A 50 -9.26 -2.68 25.66
C VAL A 50 -10.26 -3.79 25.98
N ALA A 51 -10.22 -4.87 25.23
CA ALA A 51 -11.12 -6.00 25.40
C ALA A 51 -10.43 -7.35 25.18
N THR A 52 -11.11 -8.41 25.59
CA THR A 52 -10.79 -9.78 25.18
C THR A 52 -11.86 -10.28 24.22
N VAL A 53 -11.45 -10.95 23.13
CA VAL A 53 -12.36 -11.60 22.19
C VAL A 53 -13.00 -12.80 22.89
N ALA A 54 -14.27 -12.69 23.25
CA ALA A 54 -14.99 -13.74 23.97
C ALA A 54 -15.59 -14.78 23.03
N LYS A 55 -16.11 -14.36 21.87
CA LYS A 55 -16.76 -15.24 20.89
C LYS A 55 -16.50 -14.77 19.46
N LYS A 56 -16.51 -15.74 18.54
CA LYS A 56 -16.50 -15.54 17.08
C LYS A 56 -17.68 -16.31 16.50
N ASN A 57 -18.52 -15.66 15.72
CA ASN A 57 -19.64 -16.26 15.02
C ASN A 57 -19.64 -15.83 13.56
N VAL A 58 -19.53 -16.78 12.64
CA VAL A 58 -19.59 -16.49 11.20
C VAL A 58 -21.00 -16.78 10.72
N ARG A 59 -21.57 -15.87 9.92
CA ARG A 59 -22.91 -16.01 9.35
C ARG A 59 -23.02 -15.28 8.02
N TRP A 60 -24.10 -15.53 7.31
CA TRP A 60 -24.55 -14.59 6.29
C TRP A 60 -25.06 -13.31 6.96
N ASN A 61 -24.82 -12.17 6.30
CA ASN A 61 -25.49 -10.92 6.65
C ASN A 61 -27.01 -11.04 6.42
N ASP A 62 -27.76 -10.05 6.87
CA ASP A 62 -29.23 -10.09 6.83
C ASP A 62 -29.80 -10.12 5.40
N GLN A 63 -28.98 -9.72 4.41
CA GLN A 63 -29.31 -9.74 2.98
C GLN A 63 -28.97 -11.08 2.30
N GLY A 64 -28.21 -11.97 2.94
CA GLY A 64 -27.80 -13.26 2.38
C GLY A 64 -26.71 -13.19 1.30
N ASN A 65 -26.10 -12.02 1.10
CA ASN A 65 -25.17 -11.75 0.00
C ASN A 65 -23.71 -11.58 0.44
N MET A 66 -23.42 -11.41 1.74
CA MET A 66 -22.06 -11.31 2.27
C MET A 66 -21.88 -12.22 3.49
N ILE A 67 -20.78 -12.95 3.56
CA ILE A 67 -20.37 -13.62 4.81
C ILE A 67 -19.78 -12.54 5.73
N VAL A 68 -20.25 -12.50 6.97
CA VAL A 68 -19.75 -11.61 8.00
C VAL A 68 -19.36 -12.39 9.25
N THR A 69 -18.41 -11.84 9.99
CA THR A 69 -17.97 -12.39 11.27
C THR A 69 -18.34 -11.44 12.40
N ASP A 70 -19.20 -11.91 13.29
CA ASP A 70 -19.52 -11.22 14.54
C ASP A 70 -18.49 -11.62 15.60
N TYR A 71 -17.78 -10.63 16.12
CA TYR A 71 -16.89 -10.79 17.27
C TYR A 71 -17.54 -10.18 18.51
N VAL A 72 -17.67 -10.98 19.57
CA VAL A 72 -18.08 -10.50 20.89
C VAL A 72 -16.84 -10.16 21.68
N PHE A 73 -16.70 -8.90 22.06
CA PHE A 73 -15.60 -8.38 22.86
C PHE A 73 -16.07 -8.10 24.28
N THR A 74 -15.41 -8.67 25.28
CA THR A 74 -15.62 -8.30 26.68
C THR A 74 -14.68 -7.16 27.03
N SER A 75 -15.23 -5.94 27.15
CA SER A 75 -14.45 -4.75 27.49
C SER A 75 -13.92 -4.84 28.92
N SER A 76 -12.61 -4.65 29.07
CA SER A 76 -11.92 -4.58 30.37
C SER A 76 -11.57 -3.16 30.77
N ASP A 77 -11.39 -2.27 29.80
CA ASP A 77 -10.99 -0.89 30.03
C ASP A 77 -11.50 0.00 28.91
N VAL A 78 -12.27 1.04 29.22
CA VAL A 78 -12.79 1.98 28.23
C VAL A 78 -12.02 3.28 28.37
N LEU A 79 -11.28 3.64 27.31
CA LEU A 79 -10.43 4.81 27.26
C LEU A 79 -11.21 6.03 26.74
N PHE A 80 -12.16 5.80 25.82
CA PHE A 80 -13.04 6.83 25.25
C PHE A 80 -14.34 6.22 24.72
N GLY A 81 -15.42 7.01 24.68
CA GLY A 81 -16.73 6.57 24.17
C GLY A 81 -17.60 5.87 25.23
N ASN A 82 -18.70 5.27 24.79
CA ASN A 82 -19.70 4.65 25.67
C ASN A 82 -19.88 3.16 25.36
N ILE A 83 -18.84 2.37 25.66
CA ILE A 83 -18.88 0.90 25.59
C ILE A 83 -19.17 0.34 26.98
N LYS A 84 -20.03 -0.69 27.10
CA LYS A 84 -20.38 -1.30 28.39
C LYS A 84 -20.38 -2.82 28.29
N GLY A 85 -19.63 -3.48 29.16
CA GLY A 85 -19.64 -4.94 29.28
C GLY A 85 -19.19 -5.63 27.99
N GLU A 86 -20.11 -6.38 27.36
CA GLU A 86 -19.88 -7.01 26.07
C GLU A 86 -20.36 -6.12 24.92
N VAL A 87 -19.53 -5.99 23.89
CA VAL A 87 -19.87 -5.35 22.62
C VAL A 87 -19.71 -6.34 21.49
N THR A 88 -20.70 -6.41 20.59
CA THR A 88 -20.59 -7.20 19.36
C THR A 88 -20.27 -6.26 18.22
N LEU A 89 -19.21 -6.56 17.49
CA LEU A 89 -18.81 -5.84 16.28
C LEU A 89 -18.80 -6.82 15.11
N THR A 90 -19.39 -6.42 13.99
CA THR A 90 -19.52 -7.24 12.78
C THR A 90 -18.49 -6.79 11.75
N PHE A 91 -17.70 -7.73 11.24
CA PHE A 91 -16.66 -7.51 10.24
C PHE A 91 -17.02 -8.24 8.96
N ALA A 92 -16.75 -7.62 7.81
CA ALA A 92 -16.98 -8.25 6.51
C ALA A 92 -15.97 -9.39 6.27
N GLY A 93 -16.46 -10.53 5.78
CA GLY A 93 -15.67 -11.73 5.54
C GLY A 93 -15.81 -12.79 6.63
N GLY A 94 -15.22 -13.95 6.37
CA GLY A 94 -15.26 -15.14 7.19
C GLY A 94 -15.36 -16.42 6.35
N GLN A 95 -15.31 -17.57 7.01
CA GLN A 95 -15.53 -18.88 6.39
C GLN A 95 -16.80 -19.51 6.95
N LEU A 96 -17.74 -19.85 6.06
CA LEU A 96 -18.96 -20.56 6.41
C LEU A 96 -19.12 -21.80 5.53
N ALA A 97 -19.02 -22.98 6.15
CA ALA A 97 -18.99 -24.26 5.45
C ALA A 97 -17.90 -24.30 4.36
N GLU A 98 -18.26 -24.61 3.11
CA GLU A 98 -17.32 -24.71 1.98
C GLU A 98 -16.98 -23.36 1.33
N GLU A 99 -17.63 -22.26 1.72
CA GLU A 99 -17.41 -20.94 1.14
C GLU A 99 -16.71 -20.02 2.14
N GLY A 100 -15.66 -19.35 1.67
CA GLY A 100 -15.04 -18.27 2.42
C GLY A 100 -14.98 -16.99 1.62
N GLN A 101 -15.02 -15.87 2.34
CA GLN A 101 -14.95 -14.53 1.79
C GLN A 101 -14.00 -13.67 2.62
N SER A 102 -13.27 -12.79 1.96
CA SER A 102 -12.44 -11.77 2.61
C SER A 102 -12.59 -10.45 1.89
N VAL A 103 -12.35 -9.37 2.61
CA VAL A 103 -12.24 -8.02 2.07
C VAL A 103 -10.85 -7.54 2.40
N SER A 104 -10.12 -6.96 1.45
CA SER A 104 -8.84 -6.31 1.76
C SER A 104 -9.06 -5.33 2.92
N GLU A 105 -8.05 -5.18 3.77
CA GLU A 105 -8.03 -4.28 4.93
C GLU A 105 -8.87 -4.67 6.15
N VAL A 106 -9.67 -5.73 6.10
CA VAL A 106 -10.51 -6.11 7.24
C VAL A 106 -9.73 -7.05 8.17
N PRO A 107 -9.46 -6.66 9.43
CA PRO A 107 -8.67 -7.46 10.36
C PRO A 107 -9.44 -8.70 10.84
N GLU A 108 -8.69 -9.78 11.09
CA GLU A 108 -9.20 -11.00 11.73
C GLU A 108 -8.76 -11.10 13.20
N TYR A 109 -9.66 -11.58 14.05
CA TYR A 109 -9.40 -11.87 15.46
C TYR A 109 -9.63 -13.34 15.82
N PHE A 110 -8.98 -13.77 16.89
CA PHE A 110 -9.11 -15.11 17.48
C PHE A 110 -9.67 -15.01 18.91
N VAL A 111 -10.51 -15.98 19.29
CA VAL A 111 -11.07 -16.06 20.64
C VAL A 111 -9.94 -16.16 21.67
N GLY A 112 -10.03 -15.35 22.71
CA GLY A 112 -9.02 -15.22 23.76
C GLY A 112 -7.99 -14.11 23.52
N GLU A 113 -7.92 -13.52 22.32
CA GLU A 113 -7.02 -12.39 22.07
C GLU A 113 -7.42 -11.18 22.91
N ARG A 114 -6.41 -10.52 23.49
CA ARG A 114 -6.56 -9.22 24.13
C ARG A 114 -6.19 -8.13 23.13
N VAL A 115 -7.07 -7.17 22.96
CA VAL A 115 -6.98 -6.15 21.91
C VAL A 115 -7.24 -4.75 22.47
N LEU A 116 -6.61 -3.74 21.88
CA LEU A 116 -7.05 -2.35 21.94
C LEU A 116 -7.70 -2.03 20.60
N LEU A 117 -8.96 -1.62 20.64
CA LEU A 117 -9.72 -1.24 19.46
C LEU A 117 -10.10 0.23 19.53
N MET A 118 -9.88 0.92 18.43
CA MET A 118 -10.39 2.25 18.13
C MET A 118 -11.41 2.08 17.00
N VAL A 119 -12.69 2.32 17.29
CA VAL A 119 -13.80 2.05 16.37
C VAL A 119 -14.42 3.33 15.85
N GLU A 120 -14.72 3.37 14.56
CA GLU A 120 -15.16 4.58 13.84
C GLU A 120 -16.64 4.86 14.11
N ASP A 121 -17.46 3.84 13.94
CA ASP A 121 -18.91 3.93 14.07
C ASP A 121 -19.42 2.63 14.69
N THR A 122 -20.12 2.75 15.82
CA THR A 122 -20.74 1.60 16.50
C THR A 122 -22.21 1.40 16.13
N ARG A 123 -22.76 2.27 15.27
CA ARG A 123 -24.19 2.37 14.96
C ARG A 123 -24.48 2.03 13.51
N ASN A 124 -23.59 2.37 12.58
CA ASN A 124 -23.74 2.06 11.16
C ASN A 124 -22.90 0.84 10.76
N PRO A 125 -23.43 -0.06 9.90
CA PRO A 125 -22.66 -1.18 9.39
C PRO A 125 -21.60 -0.68 8.40
N LEU A 126 -20.33 -0.95 8.74
CA LEU A 126 -19.16 -0.71 7.91
C LEU A 126 -18.56 -2.05 7.46
N LEU A 127 -17.70 -2.03 6.44
CA LEU A 127 -16.93 -3.22 6.06
C LEU A 127 -16.05 -3.69 7.23
N SER A 128 -15.43 -2.73 7.91
CA SER A 128 -14.81 -2.90 9.22
C SER A 128 -15.25 -1.77 10.14
N PRO A 129 -15.67 -2.06 11.38
CA PRO A 129 -15.99 -1.05 12.39
C PRO A 129 -14.74 -0.39 12.98
N VAL A 130 -13.55 -0.91 12.71
CA VAL A 130 -12.28 -0.34 13.16
C VAL A 130 -11.96 0.91 12.35
N THR A 131 -11.57 1.98 13.05
CA THR A 131 -11.15 3.22 12.43
C THR A 131 -9.97 2.97 11.49
N GLY A 132 -10.14 3.35 10.22
CA GLY A 132 -9.09 3.11 9.24
C GLY A 132 -9.01 1.69 8.72
N MET A 133 -10.13 0.96 8.71
CA MET A 133 -10.28 -0.47 8.38
C MET A 133 -9.54 -1.42 9.32
N TYR A 134 -8.24 -1.23 9.53
CA TYR A 134 -7.39 -2.00 10.44
C TYR A 134 -6.54 -1.11 11.37
N GLN A 135 -6.36 0.18 11.04
CA GLN A 135 -5.36 1.05 11.69
C GLN A 135 -5.65 1.33 13.17
N GLY A 136 -6.92 1.26 13.59
CA GLY A 136 -7.34 1.35 14.99
C GLY A 136 -7.26 0.04 15.76
N SER A 137 -6.76 -1.04 15.18
CA SER A 137 -6.67 -2.36 15.81
C SER A 137 -5.26 -2.64 16.31
N TYR A 138 -5.14 -3.05 17.57
CA TYR A 138 -3.87 -3.47 18.16
C TYR A 138 -4.09 -4.71 19.02
N VAL A 139 -3.19 -5.68 18.91
CA VAL A 139 -3.33 -7.00 19.57
C VAL A 139 -2.17 -7.24 20.53
N ALA A 140 -2.45 -7.74 21.73
CA ALA A 140 -1.42 -8.23 22.62
C ALA A 140 -0.87 -9.55 22.06
N SER A 141 0.41 -9.54 21.69
CA SER A 141 1.07 -10.69 21.07
C SER A 141 1.33 -11.79 22.09
N GLN A 142 1.53 -13.02 21.59
CA GLN A 142 2.05 -14.13 22.39
C GLN A 142 3.57 -14.02 22.64
N ILE A 143 4.26 -13.06 22.00
CA ILE A 143 5.66 -12.76 22.28
C ILE A 143 5.71 -11.83 23.49
N GLU A 144 6.48 -12.25 24.48
CA GLU A 144 6.76 -11.45 25.67
C GLU A 144 8.20 -10.96 25.66
N GLU A 145 8.41 -9.73 26.13
CA GLU A 145 9.72 -9.19 26.45
C GLU A 145 9.69 -8.69 27.89
N ASN A 146 10.63 -9.17 28.71
CA ASN A 146 10.67 -8.91 30.15
C ASN A 146 9.35 -9.27 30.89
N GLY A 147 8.65 -10.31 30.43
CA GLY A 147 7.38 -10.78 31.02
C GLY A 147 6.17 -9.92 30.66
N ALA A 148 6.28 -9.04 29.66
CA ALA A 148 5.16 -8.25 29.14
C ALA A 148 4.91 -8.59 27.67
N ALA A 149 3.65 -8.85 27.33
CA ALA A 149 3.23 -9.06 25.95
C ALA A 149 3.52 -7.81 25.10
N LEU A 150 4.15 -8.01 23.94
CA LEU A 150 4.38 -6.93 22.96
C LEU A 150 3.09 -6.60 22.20
N VAL A 151 2.97 -5.39 21.67
CA VAL A 151 1.83 -5.00 20.82
C VAL A 151 2.09 -5.29 19.34
N LEU A 152 1.10 -5.91 18.70
CA LEU A 152 0.97 -6.00 17.25
C LEU A 152 -0.04 -4.94 16.76
N ASP A 153 0.16 -4.42 15.56
CA ASP A 153 -0.85 -3.64 14.85
C ASP A 153 -1.93 -4.51 14.18
N GLY A 154 -2.88 -3.88 13.48
CA GLY A 154 -4.00 -4.54 12.82
C GLY A 154 -3.58 -5.64 11.84
N GLU A 155 -2.43 -5.44 11.20
CA GLU A 155 -1.82 -6.33 10.20
C GLU A 155 -0.91 -7.40 10.83
N GLY A 156 -0.75 -7.40 12.16
CA GLY A 156 0.02 -8.41 12.88
C GLY A 156 1.51 -8.13 13.00
N HIS A 157 1.95 -6.89 12.79
CA HIS A 157 3.35 -6.48 12.91
C HIS A 157 3.65 -5.90 14.28
N LEU A 158 4.85 -6.16 14.80
CA LEU A 158 5.32 -5.56 16.04
C LEU A 158 5.37 -4.04 15.93
N VAL A 159 4.70 -3.36 16.87
CA VAL A 159 4.83 -1.90 16.98
C VAL A 159 6.20 -1.58 17.58
N VAL A 160 7.00 -0.83 16.83
CA VAL A 160 8.32 -0.36 17.22
C VAL A 160 8.30 1.16 17.29
N GLU A 161 8.71 1.71 18.42
CA GLU A 161 8.85 3.16 18.60
C GLU A 161 10.27 3.50 19.02
N LYS A 162 10.90 4.44 18.30
CA LYS A 162 12.31 4.85 18.55
C LYS A 162 13.30 3.68 18.57
N GLY A 163 13.02 2.63 17.80
CA GLY A 163 13.85 1.42 17.69
C GLY A 163 13.58 0.37 18.77
N GLU A 164 12.61 0.59 19.66
CA GLU A 164 12.26 -0.35 20.72
C GLU A 164 10.88 -0.97 20.49
N LYS A 165 10.76 -2.28 20.73
CA LYS A 165 9.48 -2.99 20.71
C LYS A 165 8.62 -2.51 21.87
N VAL A 166 7.35 -2.25 21.61
CA VAL A 166 6.47 -1.65 22.63
C VAL A 166 5.66 -2.72 23.37
N PRO A 167 5.69 -2.78 24.70
CA PRO A 167 4.77 -3.60 25.48
C PRO A 167 3.33 -3.10 25.34
N PHE A 168 2.37 -4.02 25.25
CA PHE A 168 0.96 -3.72 25.01
C PHE A 168 0.36 -2.77 26.06
N ASP A 169 0.55 -3.03 27.34
CA ASP A 169 0.01 -2.17 28.40
C ASP A 169 0.64 -0.76 28.39
N ALA A 170 1.93 -0.66 28.03
CA ALA A 170 2.60 0.62 27.88
C ALA A 170 2.05 1.41 26.67
N PHE A 171 1.67 0.71 25.60
CA PHE A 171 0.98 1.29 24.45
C PHE A 171 -0.41 1.80 24.81
N VAL A 172 -1.22 1.00 25.51
CA VAL A 172 -2.56 1.38 26.02
C VAL A 172 -2.48 2.67 26.83
N GLU A 173 -1.55 2.74 27.80
CA GLU A 173 -1.40 3.93 28.65
C GLU A 173 -0.93 5.16 27.88
N ARG A 174 -0.21 4.97 26.78
CA ARG A 174 0.17 6.06 25.89
C ARG A 174 -1.02 6.59 25.12
N VAL A 175 -1.79 5.71 24.48
CA VAL A 175 -3.04 6.08 23.81
C VAL A 175 -3.95 6.85 24.77
N ARG A 176 -4.12 6.35 26.01
CA ARG A 176 -4.92 7.02 27.05
C ARG A 176 -4.51 8.47 27.27
N ARG A 177 -3.21 8.76 27.32
CA ARG A 177 -2.69 10.13 27.52
C ARG A 177 -2.87 11.03 26.31
N GLU A 178 -2.88 10.47 25.11
CA GLU A 178 -3.00 11.23 23.85
C GLU A 178 -4.44 11.61 23.53
N ILE A 179 -5.43 10.84 24.00
CA ILE A 179 -6.85 11.04 23.72
C ILE A 179 -7.33 12.49 23.93
N PRO A 180 -7.10 13.15 25.09
CA PRO A 180 -7.64 14.49 25.32
C PRO A 180 -7.11 15.53 24.32
N GLU A 181 -5.82 15.47 23.99
CA GLU A 181 -5.20 16.40 23.05
C GLU A 181 -5.66 16.13 21.63
N ALA A 182 -5.61 14.87 21.19
CA ALA A 182 -6.03 14.47 19.86
C ALA A 182 -7.50 14.87 19.60
N LYS A 183 -8.41 14.55 20.53
CA LYS A 183 -9.85 14.88 20.43
C LYS A 183 -10.16 16.37 20.46
N ALA A 184 -9.29 17.21 21.01
CA ALA A 184 -9.48 18.66 21.02
C ALA A 184 -9.06 19.33 19.70
N LYS A 185 -8.23 18.66 18.89
CA LYS A 185 -7.78 19.18 17.59
C LYS A 185 -8.82 18.89 16.50
N PRO A 186 -8.94 19.77 15.49
CA PRO A 186 -9.77 19.50 14.32
C PRO A 186 -9.18 18.36 13.50
N LEU A 187 -10.04 17.64 12.76
CA LEU A 187 -9.60 16.66 11.77
C LEU A 187 -8.71 17.31 10.72
N PRO A 188 -7.70 16.60 10.18
CA PRO A 188 -6.91 17.08 9.06
C PRO A 188 -7.79 17.43 7.86
N ARG A 189 -7.54 18.61 7.26
CA ARG A 189 -8.22 19.03 6.03
C ARG A 189 -7.64 18.26 4.85
N ARG A 190 -8.50 17.53 4.13
CA ARG A 190 -8.13 16.72 2.94
C ARG A 190 -8.78 17.26 1.65
N GLU A 191 -8.92 18.58 1.56
CA GLU A 191 -9.48 19.23 0.37
C GLU A 191 -8.40 19.44 -0.69
N VAL A 192 -8.74 19.16 -1.95
CA VAL A 192 -7.86 19.45 -3.08
C VAL A 192 -7.68 20.96 -3.22
N PRO A 193 -6.43 21.47 -3.27
CA PRO A 193 -6.16 22.87 -3.56
C PRO A 193 -6.74 23.30 -4.91
N ALA A 194 -7.23 24.53 -5.00
CA ALA A 194 -7.91 25.04 -6.20
C ALA A 194 -7.04 24.98 -7.47
N ASP A 195 -5.72 25.07 -7.35
CA ASP A 195 -4.77 24.95 -8.44
C ASP A 195 -4.65 23.52 -8.99
N LEU A 196 -5.05 22.50 -8.24
CA LEU A 196 -5.06 21.09 -8.68
C LEU A 196 -6.44 20.59 -9.08
N GLU A 197 -7.49 21.42 -8.95
CA GLU A 197 -8.88 21.04 -9.24
C GLU A 197 -9.10 20.59 -10.69
N HIS A 198 -8.20 21.01 -11.60
CA HIS A 198 -8.18 20.63 -13.01
C HIS A 198 -7.63 19.21 -13.27
N LEU A 199 -6.98 18.60 -12.28
CA LEU A 199 -6.41 17.24 -12.33
C LEU A 199 -7.36 16.19 -11.76
N VAL A 200 -8.42 16.63 -11.09
CA VAL A 200 -9.43 15.77 -10.46
C VAL A 200 -10.32 15.17 -11.55
N LEU A 201 -10.38 13.84 -11.57
CA LEU A 201 -11.27 13.09 -12.45
C LEU A 201 -12.73 13.37 -12.05
N ARG A 202 -13.53 13.81 -13.03
CA ARG A 202 -14.96 14.09 -12.85
C ARG A 202 -15.86 12.97 -13.33
N ASP A 203 -15.39 12.26 -14.33
CA ASP A 203 -16.07 11.09 -14.88
C ASP A 203 -15.46 9.85 -14.23
N LEU A 204 -16.14 9.37 -13.19
CA LEU A 204 -15.75 8.20 -12.42
C LEU A 204 -16.60 7.00 -12.90
N PRO A 205 -16.08 6.14 -13.78
CA PRO A 205 -16.85 5.05 -14.37
C PRO A 205 -17.22 4.00 -13.33
N VAL A 206 -18.42 3.47 -13.46
CA VAL A 206 -18.94 2.41 -12.59
C VAL A 206 -19.80 1.47 -13.43
N GLN A 207 -19.69 0.18 -13.17
CA GLN A 207 -20.60 -0.80 -13.76
C GLN A 207 -21.98 -0.68 -13.11
N ALA A 208 -23.04 -0.97 -13.85
CA ALA A 208 -24.39 -0.98 -13.28
C ALA A 208 -24.50 -2.09 -12.23
N TYR A 209 -24.96 -1.77 -11.04
CA TYR A 209 -25.21 -2.79 -10.03
C TYR A 209 -26.44 -3.62 -10.43
N ASP A 210 -26.27 -4.93 -10.56
CA ASP A 210 -27.30 -5.89 -11.00
C ASP A 210 -27.51 -7.00 -9.95
N PRO A 211 -28.33 -6.76 -8.92
CA PRO A 211 -28.58 -7.73 -7.84
C PRO A 211 -29.21 -9.05 -8.32
N ASP A 212 -29.82 -9.07 -9.50
CA ASP A 212 -30.49 -10.25 -10.04
C ASP A 212 -29.50 -11.21 -10.75
N SER A 213 -28.26 -10.77 -10.98
CA SER A 213 -27.20 -11.57 -11.60
C SER A 213 -26.48 -12.52 -10.63
N VAL A 214 -26.91 -12.59 -9.38
CA VAL A 214 -26.35 -13.50 -8.36
C VAL A 214 -26.73 -14.93 -8.69
N TYR A 215 -25.73 -15.74 -9.07
CA TYR A 215 -25.95 -17.16 -9.33
C TYR A 215 -26.04 -17.94 -8.01
N GLU A 216 -27.17 -18.58 -7.76
CA GLU A 216 -27.23 -19.65 -6.75
C GLU A 216 -26.25 -20.76 -7.17
N LEU A 217 -25.37 -21.16 -6.25
CA LEU A 217 -24.44 -22.28 -6.44
C LEU A 217 -25.24 -23.57 -6.64
N THR A 218 -25.59 -23.90 -7.89
CA THR A 218 -25.99 -25.26 -8.22
C THR A 218 -24.73 -26.12 -8.30
N PRO A 219 -24.71 -27.33 -7.70
CA PRO A 219 -23.54 -28.21 -7.71
C PRO A 219 -22.97 -28.52 -9.11
N ASP A 220 -23.79 -28.43 -10.16
CA ASP A 220 -23.45 -28.78 -11.54
C ASP A 220 -22.71 -27.69 -12.34
N ALA A 221 -22.65 -26.44 -11.85
CA ALA A 221 -21.94 -25.35 -12.54
C ALA A 221 -20.40 -25.40 -12.37
N ARG A 222 -19.88 -26.39 -11.63
CA ARG A 222 -18.43 -26.53 -11.34
C ARG A 222 -17.57 -26.89 -12.57
N ASP A 223 -18.19 -27.39 -13.65
CA ASP A 223 -17.47 -28.05 -14.76
C ASP A 223 -17.82 -27.56 -16.18
N ALA A 224 -18.67 -26.54 -16.34
CA ALA A 224 -19.28 -26.27 -17.65
C ALA A 224 -18.46 -25.40 -18.62
N ASP A 225 -17.40 -24.73 -18.19
CA ASP A 225 -16.43 -24.12 -19.11
C ASP A 225 -15.07 -24.05 -18.43
N HIS A 226 -14.03 -24.39 -19.19
CA HIS A 226 -12.59 -24.22 -18.95
C HIS A 226 -11.77 -25.49 -18.63
N PRO A 227 -10.70 -25.76 -19.41
CA PRO A 227 -9.88 -26.95 -19.23
C PRO A 227 -8.97 -26.79 -18.01
N ALA A 228 -9.05 -27.76 -17.10
CA ALA A 228 -8.13 -27.93 -15.99
C ALA A 228 -6.75 -28.41 -16.46
N SER A 229 -5.70 -27.93 -15.77
CA SER A 229 -4.54 -28.77 -15.45
C SER A 229 -4.08 -28.45 -14.03
N ALA A 230 -4.47 -29.32 -13.11
CA ALA A 230 -4.27 -29.20 -11.66
C ALA A 230 -2.83 -29.50 -11.18
N GLU A 231 -1.82 -29.40 -12.04
CA GLU A 231 -0.46 -29.89 -11.73
C GLU A 231 0.49 -28.87 -11.08
N ASP A 232 0.13 -27.58 -10.94
CA ASP A 232 1.08 -26.54 -10.50
C ASP A 232 0.83 -25.90 -9.12
N LEU A 233 -0.22 -26.31 -8.38
CA LEU A 233 -0.64 -25.57 -7.19
C LEU A 233 -0.49 -26.37 -5.88
N ALA A 234 0.67 -26.25 -5.23
CA ALA A 234 0.79 -26.61 -3.81
C ALA A 234 -0.12 -25.68 -2.98
N GLY A 235 -1.24 -26.20 -2.44
CA GLY A 235 -2.20 -25.40 -1.65
C GLY A 235 -1.58 -24.77 -0.39
N PRO A 236 -2.06 -23.59 0.06
CA PRO A 236 -1.52 -22.96 1.26
C PRO A 236 -1.85 -23.73 2.55
N LEU A 237 -0.85 -23.75 3.44
CA LEU A 237 -0.79 -24.42 4.74
C LEU A 237 -1.51 -23.63 5.86
N SER A 238 -2.32 -24.38 6.63
CA SER A 238 -2.83 -24.19 8.00
C SER A 238 -3.46 -22.84 8.43
N LEU A 239 -4.79 -22.88 8.60
CA LEU A 239 -5.55 -22.07 9.55
C LEU A 239 -5.21 -22.53 10.98
N GLY A 240 -4.63 -21.69 11.83
CA GLY A 240 -4.41 -22.06 13.24
C GLY A 240 -3.60 -21.13 14.13
N ALA A 241 -2.86 -20.17 13.59
CA ALA A 241 -2.19 -19.14 14.38
C ALA A 241 -2.02 -17.86 13.57
N ARG A 242 -2.22 -16.68 14.18
CA ARG A 242 -1.86 -15.39 13.58
C ARG A 242 -0.36 -15.48 13.23
N ARG A 243 -0.03 -15.53 11.93
CA ARG A 243 1.37 -15.43 11.51
C ARG A 243 1.86 -14.07 11.99
N ILE A 244 2.89 -14.08 12.83
CA ILE A 244 3.61 -12.86 13.16
C ILE A 244 4.41 -12.51 11.91
N ASN A 245 3.90 -11.55 11.15
CA ASN A 245 4.62 -11.01 10.02
C ASN A 245 5.75 -10.13 10.58
N GLY A 246 7.00 -10.47 10.28
CA GLY A 246 8.14 -9.60 10.61
C GLY A 246 8.91 -9.89 11.91
N VAL A 247 9.19 -11.15 12.26
CA VAL A 247 10.37 -11.41 13.10
C VAL A 247 11.60 -11.33 12.19
N ASP A 248 12.25 -10.16 12.22
CA ASP A 248 13.57 -9.89 11.66
C ASP A 248 13.82 -10.35 10.21
N SER A 249 13.38 -9.53 9.26
CA SER A 249 14.36 -9.06 8.29
C SER A 249 14.31 -7.54 8.29
N GLN A 250 15.11 -6.93 9.19
CA GLN A 250 15.66 -5.64 8.81
C GLN A 250 16.32 -5.90 7.45
N MET A 251 15.86 -5.23 6.39
CA MET A 251 16.76 -4.97 5.26
C MET A 251 18.05 -4.51 5.92
N GLY A 252 19.09 -5.33 5.84
CA GLY A 252 20.34 -5.03 6.52
C GLY A 252 20.76 -3.63 6.11
N LEU A 253 20.59 -2.66 7.01
CA LEU A 253 20.96 -1.26 6.84
C LEU A 253 22.49 -1.12 6.63
N ASP A 254 23.19 -2.26 6.68
CA ASP A 254 24.61 -2.53 6.61
C ASP A 254 25.07 -3.15 5.26
N GLN A 255 24.22 -3.17 4.22
CA GLN A 255 24.56 -3.70 2.88
C GLN A 255 25.05 -2.65 1.86
N HIS A 256 25.58 -1.51 2.29
CA HIS A 256 26.17 -0.55 1.36
C HIS A 256 27.27 -1.18 0.48
N GLY A 257 27.02 -1.24 -0.83
CA GLY A 257 27.99 -1.73 -1.80
C GLY A 257 28.10 -3.26 -1.91
N ARG A 258 27.15 -4.02 -1.33
CA ARG A 258 27.02 -5.46 -1.56
C ARG A 258 25.69 -5.78 -2.24
N GLN A 259 25.70 -6.77 -3.12
CA GLN A 259 24.47 -7.30 -3.71
C GLN A 259 23.68 -8.01 -2.62
N ALA A 260 22.42 -7.62 -2.46
CA ALA A 260 21.47 -8.32 -1.64
C ALA A 260 20.52 -9.10 -2.56
N ASP A 261 20.14 -10.30 -2.14
CA ASP A 261 18.97 -10.96 -2.72
C ASP A 261 17.73 -10.17 -2.29
N LEU A 262 16.78 -9.98 -3.20
CA LEU A 262 15.45 -9.52 -2.79
C LEU A 262 14.89 -10.55 -1.81
N PRO A 263 14.18 -10.13 -0.72
CA PRO A 263 13.76 -11.07 0.31
C PRO A 263 12.88 -12.18 -0.31
N THR A 264 13.43 -13.38 -0.50
CA THR A 264 12.74 -14.52 -1.14
C THR A 264 11.71 -15.19 -0.23
N HIS A 265 11.43 -14.61 0.95
CA HIS A 265 10.69 -15.24 2.03
C HIS A 265 9.57 -14.38 2.63
N GLU A 266 9.26 -13.21 2.07
CA GLU A 266 8.36 -12.24 2.73
C GLU A 266 7.04 -11.96 2.03
N TRP A 267 6.83 -12.38 0.78
CA TRP A 267 5.49 -12.32 0.20
C TRP A 267 4.64 -13.47 0.74
N SER A 268 3.36 -13.17 1.00
CA SER A 268 2.37 -14.15 1.42
C SER A 268 1.14 -14.07 0.55
N TYR A 269 0.38 -15.17 0.52
CA TYR A 269 -0.84 -15.26 -0.26
C TYR A 269 -2.02 -15.54 0.67
N SER A 270 -3.16 -14.91 0.40
CA SER A 270 -4.43 -15.27 1.01
C SER A 270 -5.01 -16.48 0.30
N HIS A 271 -5.67 -16.25 -0.83
CA HIS A 271 -6.33 -17.24 -1.67
C HIS A 271 -5.97 -17.00 -3.13
N ARG A 272 -5.02 -17.79 -3.66
CA ARG A 272 -4.60 -17.66 -5.05
C ARG A 272 -5.77 -17.96 -5.99
N ALA A 273 -5.83 -17.27 -7.12
CA ALA A 273 -6.81 -17.58 -8.15
C ALA A 273 -6.73 -19.05 -8.59
N LYS A 274 -7.90 -19.71 -8.65
CA LYS A 274 -8.01 -21.13 -8.98
C LYS A 274 -7.55 -21.45 -10.40
N ASN A 275 -7.90 -20.57 -11.34
CA ASN A 275 -7.64 -20.74 -12.76
C ASN A 275 -6.85 -19.56 -13.31
N VAL A 276 -5.89 -19.84 -14.19
CA VAL A 276 -5.21 -18.86 -15.04
C VAL A 276 -5.43 -19.21 -16.52
N PRO A 277 -5.78 -18.25 -17.39
CA PRO A 277 -5.89 -16.83 -17.09
C PRO A 277 -7.11 -16.47 -16.23
N ILE A 278 -6.92 -15.52 -15.32
CA ILE A 278 -7.95 -14.81 -14.59
C ILE A 278 -8.61 -13.86 -15.58
N VAL A 279 -9.90 -14.04 -15.82
CA VAL A 279 -10.66 -13.25 -16.80
C VAL A 279 -11.51 -12.23 -16.06
N PHE A 280 -11.14 -10.95 -16.19
CA PHE A 280 -11.90 -9.85 -15.61
C PHE A 280 -12.97 -9.34 -16.57
N ASN A 281 -14.13 -9.01 -16.01
CA ASN A 281 -15.08 -8.10 -16.62
C ASN A 281 -14.62 -6.66 -16.34
N PRO A 282 -14.12 -5.95 -17.38
CA PRO A 282 -13.51 -4.63 -17.21
C PRO A 282 -14.57 -3.55 -17.02
N LEU A 283 -14.12 -2.33 -16.71
CA LEU A 283 -14.95 -1.14 -16.76
C LEU A 283 -15.56 -0.94 -18.17
N PRO A 284 -16.72 -0.28 -18.26
CA PRO A 284 -17.30 0.09 -19.54
C PRO A 284 -16.31 0.94 -20.36
N SER A 285 -16.24 0.68 -21.66
CA SER A 285 -15.33 1.42 -22.55
C SER A 285 -15.75 2.88 -22.67
N GLY A 286 -14.82 3.81 -22.43
CA GLY A 286 -15.05 5.24 -22.59
C GLY A 286 -14.44 6.07 -21.45
N GLY A 287 -14.38 7.39 -21.63
CA GLY A 287 -13.79 8.31 -20.65
C GLY A 287 -12.27 8.20 -20.52
N LEU A 288 -11.68 8.98 -19.61
CA LEU A 288 -10.23 8.95 -19.35
C LEU A 288 -9.79 7.65 -18.67
N ILE A 289 -10.67 6.97 -17.91
CA ILE A 289 -10.32 5.83 -17.06
C ILE A 289 -10.64 4.46 -17.71
N GLY A 290 -11.50 4.40 -18.73
CA GLY A 290 -12.06 3.12 -19.23
C GLY A 290 -11.08 2.12 -19.88
N SER A 291 -9.77 2.40 -19.91
CA SER A 291 -8.71 1.45 -20.29
C SER A 291 -7.62 1.26 -19.23
N HIS A 292 -7.72 1.97 -18.11
CA HIS A 292 -6.69 1.96 -17.06
C HIS A 292 -6.66 0.63 -16.30
N ASP A 293 -7.81 0.01 -16.05
CA ASP A 293 -7.91 -1.34 -15.50
C ASP A 293 -7.21 -2.39 -16.38
N GLN A 294 -7.42 -2.34 -17.69
CA GLN A 294 -6.76 -3.22 -18.65
C GLN A 294 -5.25 -2.95 -18.68
N TYR A 295 -4.84 -1.69 -18.57
CA TYR A 295 -3.43 -1.34 -18.48
C TYR A 295 -2.79 -1.91 -17.21
N GLN A 296 -3.41 -1.76 -16.03
CA GLN A 296 -2.87 -2.33 -14.78
C GLN A 296 -2.81 -3.86 -14.81
N MET A 297 -3.83 -4.53 -15.37
CA MET A 297 -3.78 -5.97 -15.63
C MET A 297 -2.63 -6.35 -16.60
N SER A 298 -2.44 -5.56 -17.66
CA SER A 298 -1.34 -5.77 -18.62
C SER A 298 0.03 -5.56 -17.97
N TYR A 299 0.11 -4.69 -16.97
CA TYR A 299 1.34 -4.46 -16.23
C TYR A 299 1.69 -5.67 -15.34
N TRP A 300 0.71 -6.31 -14.70
CA TRP A 300 0.96 -7.63 -14.09
C TRP A 300 1.32 -8.71 -15.11
N ASN A 301 0.73 -8.70 -16.32
CA ASN A 301 1.09 -9.61 -17.42
C ASN A 301 2.50 -9.40 -17.98
N THR A 302 3.10 -8.25 -17.69
CA THR A 302 4.54 -8.04 -17.89
C THR A 302 5.30 -9.06 -17.00
N TYR A 303 4.86 -9.23 -15.76
CA TYR A 303 5.32 -10.19 -14.75
C TYR A 303 5.19 -11.67 -15.14
N ALA A 304 3.93 -12.04 -15.28
CA ALA A 304 3.45 -13.39 -15.49
C ALA A 304 2.14 -13.32 -16.28
N ASP A 305 1.98 -14.14 -17.31
CA ASP A 305 0.84 -14.09 -18.22
C ASP A 305 -0.44 -14.70 -17.59
N ILE A 306 -1.10 -13.93 -16.72
CA ILE A 306 -2.19 -14.41 -15.85
C ILE A 306 -3.52 -13.70 -16.04
N PHE A 307 -3.59 -12.53 -16.66
CA PHE A 307 -4.83 -11.75 -16.80
C PHE A 307 -5.34 -11.67 -18.23
N ARG A 308 -6.67 -11.74 -18.39
CA ARG A 308 -7.39 -11.44 -19.63
C ARG A 308 -8.60 -10.59 -19.28
N VAL A 309 -9.16 -9.92 -20.28
CA VAL A 309 -10.43 -9.21 -20.15
C VAL A 309 -11.46 -9.86 -21.08
N MET A 310 -12.68 -9.99 -20.58
CA MET A 310 -13.84 -10.31 -21.42
C MET A 310 -14.46 -9.03 -21.98
N SER A 311 -15.46 -9.18 -22.85
CA SER A 311 -16.32 -8.05 -23.21
C SER A 311 -17.04 -7.55 -21.95
N SER A 312 -16.95 -6.24 -21.70
CA SER A 312 -17.68 -5.60 -20.60
C SER A 312 -19.15 -5.99 -20.65
N THR A 313 -19.67 -6.57 -19.58
CA THR A 313 -21.11 -6.84 -19.42
C THR A 313 -21.88 -5.55 -19.12
N GLY A 314 -21.19 -4.53 -18.61
CA GLY A 314 -21.79 -3.27 -18.17
C GLY A 314 -22.49 -3.38 -16.81
N SER A 315 -22.44 -4.55 -16.17
CA SER A 315 -23.02 -4.79 -14.85
C SER A 315 -22.13 -5.65 -13.96
N TRP A 316 -22.23 -5.45 -12.65
CA TRP A 316 -21.50 -6.21 -11.64
C TRP A 316 -22.42 -6.60 -10.48
N ALA A 317 -22.05 -7.68 -9.79
CA ALA A 317 -22.65 -8.08 -8.52
C ALA A 317 -21.78 -9.10 -7.81
N TRP A 318 -21.64 -8.96 -6.49
CA TRP A 318 -20.95 -9.96 -5.68
C TRP A 318 -21.72 -11.29 -5.67
N LYS A 319 -20.97 -12.39 -5.74
CA LYS A 319 -21.42 -13.79 -5.87
C LYS A 319 -21.93 -14.18 -7.26
N ASN A 320 -21.54 -13.48 -8.32
CA ASN A 320 -21.88 -13.85 -9.70
C ASN A 320 -20.88 -14.84 -10.33
N ASN A 321 -19.86 -15.30 -9.59
CA ASN A 321 -18.76 -16.17 -10.04
C ASN A 321 -17.84 -15.52 -11.10
N ARG A 322 -17.71 -14.20 -11.10
CA ARG A 322 -16.91 -13.46 -12.07
C ARG A 322 -15.96 -12.50 -11.37
N TYR A 323 -14.81 -12.26 -11.97
CA TYR A 323 -13.89 -11.25 -11.48
C TYR A 323 -14.33 -9.89 -12.05
N ASP A 324 -14.82 -8.98 -11.21
CA ASP A 324 -15.34 -7.68 -11.65
C ASP A 324 -14.44 -6.50 -11.26
N ILE A 325 -14.21 -5.59 -12.21
CA ILE A 325 -13.87 -4.21 -11.86
C ILE A 325 -15.17 -3.41 -11.76
N ALA A 326 -15.75 -3.35 -10.56
CA ALA A 326 -17.01 -2.65 -10.31
C ALA A 326 -16.90 -1.13 -10.59
N GLY A 327 -15.72 -0.55 -10.34
CA GLY A 327 -15.43 0.87 -10.56
C GLY A 327 -15.72 1.74 -9.35
N PHE A 328 -16.13 2.99 -9.56
CA PHE A 328 -16.33 3.98 -8.50
C PHE A 328 -17.72 3.87 -7.85
N VAL A 329 -17.91 2.84 -7.03
CA VAL A 329 -19.21 2.47 -6.44
C VAL A 329 -19.62 3.44 -5.34
N ASN A 330 -20.80 4.06 -5.45
CA ASN A 330 -21.31 4.96 -4.41
C ASN A 330 -21.71 4.21 -3.13
N ASN A 331 -21.78 4.92 -2.01
CA ASN A 331 -22.06 4.31 -0.70
C ASN A 331 -23.43 3.62 -0.60
N ALA A 332 -24.45 4.12 -1.29
CA ALA A 332 -25.78 3.50 -1.27
C ALA A 332 -25.77 2.13 -1.96
N THR A 333 -25.05 2.01 -3.08
CA THR A 333 -24.85 0.75 -3.78
C THR A 333 -24.03 -0.24 -2.93
N MET A 334 -22.98 0.24 -2.25
CA MET A 334 -22.21 -0.60 -1.30
C MET A 334 -23.11 -1.21 -0.22
N ILE A 335 -23.93 -0.39 0.44
CA ILE A 335 -24.87 -0.86 1.47
C ILE A 335 -25.89 -1.84 0.89
N SER A 336 -26.34 -1.62 -0.35
CA SER A 336 -27.27 -2.54 -1.01
C SER A 336 -26.64 -3.90 -1.32
N GLN A 337 -25.37 -3.93 -1.74
CA GLN A 337 -24.66 -5.15 -2.14
C GLN A 337 -24.09 -5.94 -0.96
N PHE A 338 -23.62 -5.26 0.09
CA PHE A 338 -22.85 -5.89 1.16
C PHE A 338 -23.50 -5.74 2.55
N GLY A 339 -24.55 -4.94 2.66
CA GLY A 339 -25.15 -4.56 3.95
C GLY A 339 -24.31 -3.53 4.72
N SER A 340 -23.15 -3.14 4.19
CA SER A 340 -22.17 -2.25 4.81
C SER A 340 -21.72 -1.17 3.84
N GLY A 341 -21.47 0.03 4.36
CA GLY A 341 -20.95 1.16 3.59
C GLY A 341 -19.43 1.28 3.60
N TRP A 342 -18.94 2.28 2.87
CA TRP A 342 -17.56 2.75 2.94
C TRP A 342 -17.23 3.33 4.31
N GLY A 343 -16.04 3.04 4.83
CA GLY A 343 -15.45 3.79 5.93
C GLY A 343 -14.95 5.17 5.45
N SER A 344 -14.81 6.13 6.37
CA SER A 344 -14.42 7.51 6.02
C SER A 344 -13.00 7.66 5.46
N SER A 345 -12.21 6.60 5.50
CA SER A 345 -10.85 6.53 4.99
C SER A 345 -10.65 5.46 3.91
N THR A 346 -11.65 4.68 3.54
CA THR A 346 -11.47 3.56 2.58
C THR A 346 -11.42 4.10 1.16
N LEU A 347 -10.28 3.95 0.48
CA LEU A 347 -10.07 4.43 -0.90
C LEU A 347 -10.59 3.41 -1.92
N ALA A 348 -10.23 2.14 -1.74
CA ALA A 348 -10.67 1.03 -2.56
C ALA A 348 -10.62 -0.25 -1.74
N VAL A 349 -11.26 -1.31 -2.24
CA VAL A 349 -11.17 -2.65 -1.67
C VAL A 349 -11.29 -3.70 -2.77
N CYS A 350 -10.68 -4.84 -2.51
CA CYS A 350 -10.85 -6.09 -3.24
C CYS A 350 -11.60 -7.07 -2.33
N TRP A 351 -12.74 -7.56 -2.79
CA TRP A 351 -13.37 -8.74 -2.21
C TRP A 351 -12.80 -9.98 -2.87
N LEU A 352 -12.61 -11.04 -2.08
CA LEU A 352 -12.21 -12.37 -2.56
C LEU A 352 -13.19 -13.40 -2.03
N ARG A 353 -13.54 -14.37 -2.87
CA ARG A 353 -14.34 -15.52 -2.50
C ARG A 353 -13.65 -16.80 -2.95
N TRP A 354 -13.60 -17.80 -2.08
CA TRP A 354 -12.98 -19.10 -2.35
C TRP A 354 -13.89 -20.25 -1.95
N ASP A 355 -13.63 -21.41 -2.55
CA ASP A 355 -14.31 -22.66 -2.23
C ASP A 355 -13.47 -23.55 -1.28
N SER A 356 -13.91 -24.78 -1.04
CA SER A 356 -13.24 -25.74 -0.15
C SER A 356 -11.83 -26.14 -0.59
N SER A 357 -11.42 -25.84 -1.83
CA SER A 357 -10.03 -26.01 -2.28
C SER A 357 -9.09 -24.93 -1.75
N GLY A 358 -9.64 -23.84 -1.21
CA GLY A 358 -8.87 -22.69 -0.72
C GLY A 358 -8.36 -21.76 -1.83
N PHE A 359 -8.75 -21.99 -3.08
CA PHE A 359 -8.44 -21.10 -4.21
C PHE A 359 -9.59 -20.13 -4.48
N SER A 360 -9.23 -18.90 -4.85
CA SER A 360 -10.20 -17.87 -5.22
C SER A 360 -10.94 -18.24 -6.49
N ILE A 361 -12.26 -18.12 -6.44
CA ILE A 361 -13.19 -18.35 -7.55
C ILE A 361 -13.82 -17.05 -8.07
N GLU A 362 -13.69 -15.96 -7.33
CA GLU A 362 -14.23 -14.64 -7.65
C GLU A 362 -13.47 -13.56 -6.90
N ALA A 363 -13.25 -12.42 -7.57
CA ALA A 363 -12.72 -11.22 -6.95
C ALA A 363 -13.34 -9.96 -7.55
N ASP A 364 -13.82 -9.06 -6.70
CA ASP A 364 -14.44 -7.80 -7.13
C ASP A 364 -13.64 -6.62 -6.59
N ILE A 365 -13.45 -5.59 -7.41
CA ILE A 365 -12.70 -4.39 -7.05
C ILE A 365 -13.60 -3.17 -7.17
N ALA A 366 -13.75 -2.42 -6.09
CA ALA A 366 -14.45 -1.13 -6.08
C ALA A 366 -13.57 -0.02 -5.49
N MET A 367 -13.76 1.19 -6.01
CA MET A 367 -13.11 2.41 -5.56
C MET A 367 -14.16 3.37 -5.00
N ASN A 368 -13.79 4.19 -4.02
CA ASN A 368 -14.70 5.07 -3.32
C ASN A 368 -14.78 6.46 -4.02
N PRO A 369 -15.94 6.84 -4.60
CA PRO A 369 -16.10 8.12 -5.30
C PRO A 369 -16.12 9.34 -4.38
N ALA A 370 -16.10 9.17 -3.05
CA ALA A 370 -16.02 10.29 -2.10
C ALA A 370 -14.64 10.97 -2.09
N PHE A 371 -13.62 10.34 -2.67
CA PHE A 371 -12.26 10.88 -2.76
C PHE A 371 -11.99 11.55 -4.10
N SER A 372 -11.01 12.44 -4.11
CA SER A 372 -10.54 13.10 -5.33
C SER A 372 -9.47 12.26 -6.01
N TRP A 373 -9.79 11.77 -7.20
CA TRP A 373 -8.94 10.85 -7.96
C TRP A 373 -8.22 11.55 -9.11
N THR A 374 -7.05 11.04 -9.47
CA THR A 374 -6.30 11.40 -10.67
C THR A 374 -5.59 10.17 -11.24
N VAL A 375 -5.26 10.21 -12.54
CA VAL A 375 -4.34 9.25 -13.20
C VAL A 375 -2.98 9.88 -13.47
N ASN A 376 -2.76 11.10 -12.96
CA ASN A 376 -1.48 11.78 -13.07
C ASN A 376 -0.61 11.46 -11.85
N ASP A 377 0.25 10.45 -12.01
CA ASP A 377 1.30 10.05 -11.08
C ASP A 377 2.04 11.27 -10.49
N TYR A 378 2.41 12.23 -11.34
CA TYR A 378 3.34 13.29 -10.98
C TYR A 378 2.81 14.30 -9.96
N ASP A 379 1.52 14.60 -10.01
CA ASP A 379 0.92 15.64 -9.15
C ASP A 379 0.45 15.08 -7.80
N THR A 380 0.23 13.76 -7.72
CA THR A 380 -0.02 13.11 -6.43
C THR A 380 1.22 13.16 -5.52
N TYR A 381 2.44 13.17 -6.06
CA TYR A 381 3.67 13.17 -5.26
C TYR A 381 3.71 14.24 -4.16
N SER A 382 3.17 15.44 -4.44
CA SER A 382 3.21 16.57 -3.50
C SER A 382 1.87 16.89 -2.86
N ASN A 383 0.81 16.11 -3.14
CA ASN A 383 -0.54 16.46 -2.72
C ASN A 383 -1.29 15.30 -2.05
N SER A 384 -1.33 15.33 -0.71
CA SER A 384 -1.99 14.33 0.13
C SER A 384 -3.51 14.23 -0.03
N SER A 385 -4.15 15.17 -0.73
CA SER A 385 -5.61 15.19 -0.94
C SER A 385 -6.03 14.66 -2.31
N LEU A 386 -5.07 14.32 -3.17
CA LEU A 386 -5.30 13.76 -4.50
C LEU A 386 -4.76 12.32 -4.55
N TYR A 387 -5.58 11.37 -4.97
CA TYR A 387 -5.25 9.95 -4.97
C TYR A 387 -5.06 9.42 -6.38
N ASN A 388 -4.02 8.60 -6.57
CA ASN A 388 -3.71 8.02 -7.87
C ASN A 388 -4.55 6.76 -8.10
N ALA A 389 -5.46 6.81 -9.07
CA ALA A 389 -6.36 5.71 -9.38
C ALA A 389 -5.62 4.49 -9.94
N ASP A 390 -4.60 4.70 -10.77
CA ASP A 390 -3.80 3.64 -11.38
C ASP A 390 -3.03 2.82 -10.34
N ARG A 391 -2.34 3.50 -9.43
CA ARG A 391 -1.62 2.88 -8.33
C ARG A 391 -2.56 2.08 -7.43
N THR A 392 -3.68 2.66 -7.04
CA THR A 392 -4.65 1.97 -6.18
C THR A 392 -5.23 0.76 -6.90
N LEU A 393 -5.59 0.88 -8.18
CA LEU A 393 -6.10 -0.24 -8.95
C LEU A 393 -5.06 -1.35 -9.15
N LEU A 394 -3.79 -1.01 -9.41
CA LEU A 394 -2.71 -1.97 -9.51
C LEU A 394 -2.52 -2.77 -8.21
N HIS A 395 -2.70 -2.12 -7.06
CA HIS A 395 -2.69 -2.73 -5.72
C HIS A 395 -3.86 -3.70 -5.53
N GLU A 396 -5.11 -3.26 -5.78
CA GLU A 396 -6.28 -4.13 -5.62
C GLU A 396 -6.25 -5.33 -6.59
N ILE A 397 -5.74 -5.16 -7.81
CA ILE A 397 -5.52 -6.28 -8.75
C ILE A 397 -4.50 -7.28 -8.17
N GLY A 398 -3.54 -6.83 -7.38
CA GLY A 398 -2.63 -7.67 -6.59
C GLY A 398 -3.39 -8.63 -5.67
N HIS A 399 -4.33 -8.09 -4.91
CA HIS A 399 -5.21 -8.90 -4.06
C HIS A 399 -6.06 -9.88 -4.88
N ALA A 400 -6.60 -9.47 -6.02
CA ALA A 400 -7.49 -10.32 -6.81
C ALA A 400 -6.85 -11.65 -7.26
N TRP A 401 -5.55 -11.69 -7.52
CA TRP A 401 -4.86 -12.95 -7.83
C TRP A 401 -4.37 -13.70 -6.58
N GLY A 402 -4.46 -13.09 -5.40
CA GLY A 402 -4.22 -13.67 -4.08
C GLY A 402 -3.03 -13.11 -3.31
N LEU A 403 -2.42 -12.00 -3.74
CA LEU A 403 -1.27 -11.40 -3.03
C LEU A 403 -1.71 -10.67 -1.77
N ASN A 404 -1.00 -10.87 -0.67
CA ASN A 404 -1.16 -10.06 0.54
C ASN A 404 -0.22 -8.86 0.54
N HIS A 405 -0.36 -8.00 1.54
CA HIS A 405 0.55 -6.88 1.77
C HIS A 405 2.01 -7.29 1.94
N GLN A 406 2.88 -6.39 1.50
CA GLN A 406 4.31 -6.37 1.81
C GLN A 406 4.67 -4.99 2.36
N PHE A 407 5.00 -4.92 3.65
CA PHE A 407 5.23 -3.64 4.32
C PHE A 407 6.69 -3.26 4.54
N ASN A 408 7.64 -4.18 4.31
CA ASN A 408 9.05 -3.96 4.62
C ASN A 408 9.91 -3.67 3.38
N ALA A 409 9.38 -3.91 2.18
CA ALA A 409 10.08 -3.67 0.92
C ALA A 409 9.42 -2.55 0.09
N LEU A 410 10.13 -2.08 -0.95
CA LEU A 410 9.44 -1.40 -2.05
C LEU A 410 8.45 -2.39 -2.64
N SER A 411 7.16 -2.05 -2.73
CA SER A 411 6.12 -2.93 -3.27
C SER A 411 4.85 -2.14 -3.61
N VAL A 412 4.10 -2.57 -4.62
CA VAL A 412 2.73 -2.09 -4.87
C VAL A 412 1.80 -2.41 -3.71
N MET A 413 2.03 -3.56 -3.07
CA MET A 413 1.32 -4.05 -1.89
C MET A 413 1.80 -3.40 -0.59
N ASN A 414 2.69 -2.40 -0.68
CA ASN A 414 3.09 -1.60 0.48
C ASN A 414 2.25 -0.35 0.62
N TYR A 415 1.93 -0.11 1.88
CA TYR A 415 1.45 1.10 2.48
C TYR A 415 2.58 2.11 2.67
N ALA A 416 3.25 2.43 1.58
CA ALA A 416 4.31 3.44 1.57
C ALA A 416 3.72 4.84 1.85
N PRO A 417 4.51 5.79 2.38
CA PRO A 417 4.11 7.19 2.47
C PRO A 417 3.69 7.76 1.11
N HIS A 418 2.71 8.66 1.10
CA HIS A 418 1.90 8.99 -0.08
C HIS A 418 2.71 9.53 -1.25
N LYS A 419 3.72 10.34 -0.95
CA LYS A 419 4.64 10.83 -1.97
C LYS A 419 5.32 9.70 -2.77
N TYR A 420 5.55 8.52 -2.20
CA TYR A 420 6.16 7.40 -2.91
C TYR A 420 5.14 6.52 -3.64
N ARG A 421 3.85 6.72 -3.40
CA ARG A 421 2.74 6.03 -4.08
C ARG A 421 2.24 6.77 -5.30
N ALA A 422 2.85 7.91 -5.60
CA ALA A 422 2.73 8.58 -6.88
C ALA A 422 3.23 7.71 -8.05
N TYR A 423 4.14 6.76 -7.80
CA TYR A 423 4.73 5.95 -8.85
C TYR A 423 3.94 4.65 -9.03
N THR A 424 3.29 4.50 -10.17
CA THR A 424 2.60 3.25 -10.55
C THR A 424 3.62 2.22 -11.06
N VAL A 425 4.32 1.58 -10.12
CA VAL A 425 5.39 0.61 -10.39
C VAL A 425 5.21 -0.69 -9.59
N LEU A 426 5.49 -1.82 -10.26
CA LEU A 426 5.73 -3.12 -9.64
C LEU A 426 7.23 -3.22 -9.31
N SER A 427 7.55 -3.51 -8.06
CA SER A 427 8.93 -3.69 -7.61
C SER A 427 9.39 -5.15 -7.75
N GLY A 428 10.65 -5.41 -7.41
CA GLY A 428 11.20 -6.75 -7.33
C GLY A 428 10.36 -7.71 -6.48
N ASP A 429 9.85 -7.26 -5.32
CA ASP A 429 9.00 -8.09 -4.44
C ASP A 429 7.71 -8.54 -5.14
N ASP A 430 7.01 -7.58 -5.77
CA ASP A 430 5.75 -7.85 -6.47
C ASP A 430 5.95 -8.83 -7.65
N THR A 431 7.00 -8.59 -8.43
CA THR A 431 7.29 -9.38 -9.64
C THR A 431 7.80 -10.78 -9.31
N MET A 432 8.51 -10.94 -8.19
CA MET A 432 8.90 -12.25 -7.68
C MET A 432 7.71 -13.03 -7.12
N ALA A 433 6.82 -12.35 -6.38
CA ALA A 433 5.64 -12.97 -5.82
C ALA A 433 4.73 -13.55 -6.92
N VAL A 434 4.42 -12.78 -7.96
CA VAL A 434 3.53 -13.27 -9.03
C VAL A 434 4.16 -14.44 -9.81
N ARG A 435 5.47 -14.40 -10.07
CA ARG A 435 6.18 -15.51 -10.74
C ARG A 435 6.29 -16.75 -9.86
N ALA A 436 6.45 -16.58 -8.55
CA ALA A 436 6.46 -17.69 -7.61
C ALA A 436 5.07 -18.32 -7.50
N ALA A 437 4.01 -17.52 -7.53
CA ALA A 437 2.63 -18.00 -7.51
C ALA A 437 2.25 -18.76 -8.79
N PHE A 438 2.73 -18.30 -9.95
CA PHE A 438 2.37 -18.79 -11.29
C PHE A 438 3.60 -19.05 -12.16
N SER A 439 4.48 -19.96 -11.72
CA SER A 439 5.79 -20.19 -12.35
C SER A 439 5.70 -20.61 -13.82
N SER A 440 4.71 -21.41 -14.19
CA SER A 440 4.46 -21.83 -15.59
C SER A 440 3.94 -20.71 -16.49
N LYS A 441 3.55 -19.56 -15.91
CA LYS A 441 3.13 -18.34 -16.63
C LYS A 441 4.17 -17.23 -16.58
N SER A 442 5.33 -17.44 -15.93
CA SER A 442 6.39 -16.45 -15.81
C SER A 442 6.87 -15.97 -17.18
N VAL A 443 6.93 -14.64 -17.36
CA VAL A 443 7.40 -14.05 -18.62
C VAL A 443 8.87 -13.68 -18.51
N SER A 444 9.70 -14.30 -19.34
CA SER A 444 11.13 -14.03 -19.37
C SER A 444 11.44 -12.65 -19.94
N ARG A 445 12.24 -11.84 -19.23
CA ARG A 445 12.59 -10.47 -19.60
C ARG A 445 13.84 -9.95 -18.92
N THR A 446 14.41 -8.90 -19.49
CA THR A 446 15.44 -8.07 -18.86
C THR A 446 14.81 -6.76 -18.42
N ASP A 447 14.91 -6.42 -17.14
CA ASP A 447 14.27 -5.22 -16.56
C ASP A 447 15.03 -4.79 -15.30
N LEU A 448 15.50 -3.54 -15.31
CA LEU A 448 16.29 -2.90 -14.27
C LEU A 448 15.49 -1.73 -13.70
N GLY A 449 15.05 -1.82 -12.46
CA GLY A 449 14.42 -0.71 -11.75
C GLY A 449 15.45 0.19 -11.06
N VAL A 450 15.19 1.50 -11.04
CA VAL A 450 15.94 2.45 -10.19
C VAL A 450 14.98 3.23 -9.30
N ALA A 451 15.28 3.31 -8.00
CA ALA A 451 14.57 4.16 -7.05
C ALA A 451 15.54 5.04 -6.27
N LEU A 452 15.37 6.36 -6.31
CA LEU A 452 16.11 7.33 -5.49
C LEU A 452 15.44 7.53 -4.12
N TYR A 453 14.89 6.44 -3.61
CA TYR A 453 14.31 6.23 -2.30
C TYR A 453 14.38 4.74 -1.98
N TYR A 454 14.18 4.38 -0.72
CA TYR A 454 14.29 3.00 -0.24
C TYR A 454 13.33 2.78 0.92
N ALA A 455 12.86 1.55 1.09
CA ALA A 455 12.15 1.17 2.31
C ALA A 455 13.14 1.15 3.47
N ASN A 456 12.75 1.72 4.62
CA ASN A 456 13.59 1.83 5.81
C ASN A 456 12.82 1.42 7.07
N GLY A 457 11.97 0.41 6.91
CA GLY A 457 11.15 -0.18 7.94
C GLY A 457 9.71 -0.37 7.48
N TYR A 458 8.89 -0.83 8.41
CA TYR A 458 7.47 -1.07 8.22
C TYR A 458 6.74 0.18 7.73
N GLN A 459 6.13 0.10 6.53
CA GLN A 459 5.35 1.18 5.90
C GLN A 459 6.10 2.52 5.81
N ASN A 460 7.44 2.48 5.83
CA ASN A 460 8.26 3.67 5.94
C ASN A 460 9.35 3.67 4.88
N TYR A 461 9.36 4.73 4.08
CA TYR A 461 10.31 4.92 2.99
C TYR A 461 11.05 6.25 3.18
N SER A 462 12.33 6.27 2.83
CA SER A 462 13.18 7.46 2.88
C SER A 462 13.75 7.80 1.51
N ASP A 463 13.84 9.10 1.22
CA ASP A 463 14.57 9.59 0.04
C ASP A 463 16.05 9.22 0.18
N SER A 464 16.71 8.99 -0.95
CA SER A 464 18.17 8.96 -1.00
C SER A 464 18.76 10.23 -0.38
N THR A 465 19.94 10.10 0.22
CA THR A 465 20.64 11.22 0.88
C THR A 465 21.66 11.86 -0.05
N LEU A 466 21.93 13.14 0.16
CA LEU A 466 22.92 13.91 -0.60
C LEU A 466 24.02 14.39 0.34
N SER A 467 25.28 14.27 -0.07
CA SER A 467 26.44 14.71 0.73
C SER A 467 26.50 16.22 0.94
N ALA A 468 25.81 17.00 0.10
CA ALA A 468 25.76 18.45 0.18
C ALA A 468 24.47 19.00 -0.45
N THR A 469 23.97 20.11 0.10
CA THR A 469 22.83 20.88 -0.46
C THR A 469 23.30 22.08 -1.28
N PHE A 470 24.54 22.55 -1.10
CA PHE A 470 25.14 23.62 -1.88
C PHE A 470 26.39 23.08 -2.56
N VAL A 471 26.45 23.14 -3.89
CA VAL A 471 27.51 22.48 -4.68
C VAL A 471 28.10 23.48 -5.67
N PRO A 472 29.38 23.84 -5.58
CA PRO A 472 30.00 24.67 -6.59
C PRO A 472 30.02 23.97 -7.96
N LYS A 473 29.90 24.74 -9.04
CA LYS A 473 30.13 24.23 -10.40
C LYS A 473 31.48 23.50 -10.51
N GLY A 474 31.49 22.35 -11.18
CA GLY A 474 32.69 21.52 -11.32
C GLY A 474 33.02 20.64 -10.11
N SER A 475 32.34 20.82 -8.97
CA SER A 475 32.54 20.00 -7.76
C SER A 475 31.69 18.73 -7.79
N THR A 476 31.85 17.89 -6.76
CA THR A 476 31.12 16.63 -6.65
C THR A 476 30.01 16.68 -5.61
N VAL A 477 29.00 15.83 -5.81
CA VAL A 477 27.97 15.48 -4.83
C VAL A 477 27.80 13.97 -4.82
N THR A 478 27.68 13.37 -3.64
CA THR A 478 27.39 11.95 -3.51
C THR A 478 25.91 11.77 -3.18
N ILE A 479 25.23 10.97 -4.00
CA ILE A 479 23.91 10.42 -3.68
C ILE A 479 24.11 9.05 -3.03
N SER A 480 23.48 8.80 -1.90
CA SER A 480 23.56 7.54 -1.14
C SER A 480 22.18 7.00 -0.84
N ASN A 481 22.08 5.69 -0.60
CA ASN A 481 20.83 4.99 -0.35
C ASN A 481 19.85 5.08 -1.53
N PHE A 482 20.34 4.88 -2.76
CA PHE A 482 19.45 4.63 -3.88
C PHE A 482 19.41 3.14 -4.18
N MET A 483 18.24 2.66 -4.57
CA MET A 483 18.01 1.27 -4.94
C MET A 483 18.19 1.08 -6.44
N LEU A 484 18.91 0.03 -6.81
CA LEU A 484 18.99 -0.48 -8.17
C LEU A 484 18.62 -1.96 -8.11
N GLU A 485 17.54 -2.37 -8.78
CA GLU A 485 16.99 -3.71 -8.67
C GLU A 485 16.82 -4.37 -10.05
N ASN A 486 17.12 -5.66 -10.14
CA ASN A 486 16.82 -6.45 -11.32
C ASN A 486 15.49 -7.18 -11.11
N VAL A 487 14.43 -6.57 -11.62
CA VAL A 487 13.06 -7.11 -11.58
C VAL A 487 12.79 -8.09 -12.74
N GLY A 488 13.76 -8.27 -13.63
CA GLY A 488 13.75 -9.25 -14.71
C GLY A 488 14.09 -10.68 -14.28
N THR A 489 14.05 -11.60 -15.24
CA THR A 489 14.42 -13.02 -15.07
C THR A 489 15.86 -13.32 -15.50
N THR A 490 16.53 -12.36 -16.13
CA THR A 490 17.88 -12.52 -16.68
C THR A 490 18.90 -11.78 -15.82
N THR A 491 20.08 -12.37 -15.62
CA THR A 491 21.20 -11.64 -15.01
C THR A 491 21.65 -10.51 -15.93
N ILE A 492 21.69 -9.29 -15.40
CA ILE A 492 22.17 -8.12 -16.13
C ILE A 492 23.66 -7.99 -15.89
N SER A 493 24.47 -8.27 -16.91
CA SER A 493 25.93 -8.29 -16.78
C SER A 493 26.56 -6.90 -16.57
N SER A 494 25.89 -5.85 -17.04
CA SER A 494 26.40 -4.48 -17.02
C SER A 494 25.24 -3.47 -16.84
N PRO A 495 24.65 -3.37 -15.62
CA PRO A 495 23.57 -2.43 -15.36
C PRO A 495 24.04 -0.99 -15.55
N GLN A 496 23.23 -0.14 -16.20
CA GLN A 496 23.59 1.26 -16.48
C GLN A 496 22.54 2.25 -16.00
N VAL A 497 23.00 3.30 -15.31
CA VAL A 497 22.17 4.43 -14.86
C VAL A 497 22.76 5.73 -15.40
N ARG A 498 21.93 6.54 -16.05
CA ARG A 498 22.22 7.91 -16.48
C ARG A 498 21.70 8.89 -15.43
N TRP A 499 22.51 9.91 -15.14
CA TRP A 499 22.25 10.89 -14.10
C TRP A 499 22.02 12.25 -14.71
N TYR A 500 21.05 12.98 -14.15
CA TYR A 500 20.67 14.30 -14.60
C TYR A 500 20.46 15.25 -13.43
N LEU A 501 20.69 16.54 -13.69
CA LEU A 501 20.12 17.61 -12.90
C LEU A 501 18.80 18.04 -13.52
N VAL A 502 17.72 18.03 -12.76
CA VAL A 502 16.39 18.42 -13.23
C VAL A 502 15.84 19.57 -12.39
N PRO A 503 15.20 20.59 -13.00
CA PRO A 503 14.70 21.73 -12.24
C PRO A 503 13.49 21.39 -11.36
N ASN A 504 12.67 20.43 -11.81
CA ASN A 504 11.48 19.96 -11.10
C ASN A 504 11.53 18.44 -11.01
N ILE A 505 11.06 17.89 -9.88
CA ILE A 505 10.78 16.47 -9.79
C ILE A 505 9.73 16.09 -10.85
N ASN A 506 9.72 14.84 -11.30
CA ASN A 506 8.69 14.34 -12.21
C ASN A 506 8.66 15.03 -13.59
N SER A 507 9.71 15.77 -13.95
CA SER A 507 9.85 16.39 -15.27
C SER A 507 11.27 16.26 -15.79
N TRP A 508 11.40 15.79 -17.03
CA TRP A 508 12.65 15.83 -17.79
C TRP A 508 12.81 17.14 -18.57
N GLY A 509 11.85 18.07 -18.44
CA GLY A 509 11.92 19.39 -19.05
C GLY A 509 13.15 20.15 -18.57
N SER A 510 14.02 20.54 -19.51
CA SER A 510 15.31 21.19 -19.21
C SER A 510 16.27 20.37 -18.34
N ALA A 511 16.12 19.03 -18.33
CA ALA A 511 17.07 18.13 -17.70
C ALA A 511 18.47 18.29 -18.29
N ARG A 512 19.49 18.24 -17.43
CA ARG A 512 20.89 18.39 -17.82
C ARG A 512 21.64 17.12 -17.48
N TYR A 513 22.21 16.48 -18.51
CA TYR A 513 22.99 15.27 -18.33
C TYR A 513 24.25 15.56 -17.49
N VAL A 514 24.47 14.71 -16.48
CA VAL A 514 25.62 14.78 -15.56
C VAL A 514 26.64 13.70 -15.92
N GLY A 515 26.17 12.49 -16.22
CA GLY A 515 27.03 11.36 -16.54
C GLY A 515 26.27 10.04 -16.49
N ALA A 516 26.99 8.95 -16.68
CA ALA A 516 26.47 7.59 -16.55
C ALA A 516 27.33 6.78 -15.58
N THR A 517 26.70 5.79 -14.95
CA THR A 517 27.35 4.79 -14.11
C THR A 517 27.05 3.43 -14.68
N THR A 518 28.09 2.62 -14.85
CA THR A 518 28.00 1.19 -15.11
C THR A 518 28.30 0.45 -13.82
N HIS A 519 27.43 -0.48 -13.44
CA HIS A 519 27.58 -1.32 -12.26
C HIS A 519 28.13 -2.70 -12.65
N SER A 520 28.61 -3.47 -11.68
CA SER A 520 28.92 -4.89 -11.93
C SER A 520 27.63 -5.70 -12.12
N SER A 521 27.77 -6.95 -12.55
CA SER A 521 26.62 -7.81 -12.82
C SER A 521 25.63 -7.85 -11.66
N LEU A 522 24.35 -7.77 -11.98
CA LEU A 522 23.24 -7.89 -11.05
C LEU A 522 22.40 -9.12 -11.44
N SER A 523 22.38 -10.12 -10.57
CA SER A 523 21.57 -11.32 -10.78
C SER A 523 20.09 -10.96 -10.88
N SER A 524 19.31 -11.80 -11.57
CA SER A 524 17.85 -11.72 -11.49
C SER A 524 17.42 -11.82 -10.04
N ASN A 525 16.36 -11.07 -9.67
CA ASN A 525 15.79 -11.08 -8.33
C ASN A 525 16.76 -10.57 -7.24
N SER A 526 17.71 -9.70 -7.60
CA SER A 526 18.61 -9.05 -6.65
C SER A 526 18.53 -7.54 -6.76
N TYR A 527 18.92 -6.87 -5.69
CA TYR A 527 19.00 -5.41 -5.64
C TYR A 527 20.27 -4.95 -4.93
N TRP A 528 20.62 -3.69 -5.19
CA TRP A 528 21.68 -2.96 -4.51
C TRP A 528 21.09 -1.75 -3.82
N LEU A 529 21.42 -1.54 -2.55
CA LEU A 529 21.30 -0.23 -1.90
C LEU A 529 22.67 0.44 -1.90
N THR A 530 22.86 1.42 -2.77
CA THR A 530 24.21 1.90 -3.12
C THR A 530 24.34 3.42 -3.14
N SER A 531 25.53 3.88 -3.49
CA SER A 531 25.89 5.30 -3.57
C SER A 531 26.67 5.61 -4.84
N ARG A 532 26.62 6.88 -5.26
CA ARG A 532 27.36 7.38 -6.41
C ARG A 532 27.79 8.81 -6.19
N THR A 533 29.08 9.07 -6.41
CA THR A 533 29.61 10.42 -6.54
C THR A 533 29.47 10.91 -7.97
N LEU A 534 28.82 12.06 -8.13
CA LEU A 534 28.54 12.73 -9.39
C LEU A 534 29.34 14.04 -9.44
N THR A 535 30.01 14.29 -10.56
CA THR A 535 30.68 15.58 -10.81
C THR A 535 29.72 16.50 -11.53
N ILE A 536 29.35 17.62 -10.90
CA ILE A 536 28.47 18.63 -11.49
C ILE A 536 29.22 19.35 -12.62
N PRO A 537 28.70 19.38 -13.87
CA PRO A 537 29.37 20.07 -14.96
C PRO A 537 29.64 21.54 -14.63
N ALA A 538 30.83 22.04 -14.96
CA ALA A 538 31.22 23.44 -14.70
C ALA A 538 30.33 24.45 -15.47
N SER A 539 29.70 24.01 -16.55
CA SER A 539 28.76 24.78 -17.37
C SER A 539 27.32 24.79 -16.83
N THR A 540 27.03 24.09 -15.73
CA THR A 540 25.69 24.07 -15.12
C THR A 540 25.31 25.47 -14.66
N PRO A 541 24.17 26.03 -15.11
CA PRO A 541 23.70 27.33 -14.62
C PRO A 541 23.47 27.32 -13.11
N THR A 542 23.61 28.49 -12.48
CA THR A 542 23.28 28.64 -11.06
C THR A 542 21.78 28.43 -10.84
N GLY A 543 21.41 27.63 -9.83
CA GLY A 543 20.01 27.38 -9.52
C GLY A 543 19.77 26.13 -8.67
N TRP A 544 18.51 25.92 -8.31
CA TRP A 544 18.06 24.70 -7.63
C TRP A 544 17.80 23.58 -8.62
N TYR A 545 18.30 22.39 -8.30
CA TYR A 545 18.11 21.17 -9.09
C TYR A 545 17.84 19.99 -8.17
N TYR A 546 16.99 19.07 -8.63
CA TYR A 546 16.92 17.70 -8.13
C TYR A 546 17.89 16.82 -8.91
N ILE A 547 18.29 15.70 -8.31
CA ILE A 547 19.03 14.64 -9.02
C ILE A 547 18.00 13.65 -9.57
N GLY A 548 18.02 13.44 -10.89
CA GLY A 548 17.24 12.42 -11.58
C GLY A 548 18.12 11.27 -12.04
N ALA A 549 17.61 10.05 -11.96
CA ALA A 549 18.19 8.83 -12.52
C ALA A 549 17.30 8.30 -13.64
N TRP A 550 17.93 7.75 -14.67
CA TRP A 550 17.27 7.11 -15.80
C TRP A 550 18.06 5.87 -16.22
N ILE A 551 17.39 4.76 -16.50
CA ILE A 551 18.05 3.52 -16.92
C ILE A 551 18.65 3.66 -18.32
N GLY A 552 19.96 3.45 -18.40
CA GLY A 552 20.76 3.69 -19.59
C GLY A 552 20.78 2.53 -20.61
N MET A 553 19.98 1.49 -20.39
CA MET A 553 20.02 0.24 -21.14
C MET A 553 18.94 0.20 -22.23
N SER A 554 19.31 -0.19 -23.45
CA SER A 554 18.34 -0.42 -24.53
C SER A 554 17.72 -1.82 -24.50
N SER A 555 18.30 -2.74 -23.73
CA SER A 555 17.77 -4.09 -23.50
C SER A 555 16.70 -4.13 -22.41
N ASP A 556 16.52 -3.02 -21.69
CA ASP A 556 15.44 -2.86 -20.72
C ASP A 556 14.11 -2.69 -21.46
N SER A 557 13.19 -3.61 -21.25
CA SER A 557 11.93 -3.66 -21.99
C SER A 557 10.73 -3.04 -21.28
N VAL A 558 10.91 -2.49 -20.06
CA VAL A 558 9.79 -1.97 -19.24
C VAL A 558 10.06 -0.52 -18.83
N GLY A 559 9.23 0.40 -19.30
CA GLY A 559 9.45 1.84 -19.09
C GLY A 559 9.10 2.37 -17.69
N ASN A 560 8.21 1.70 -16.97
CA ASN A 560 7.53 2.24 -15.79
C ASN A 560 8.47 2.54 -14.60
N ASN A 561 9.49 1.71 -14.41
CA ASN A 561 10.46 1.78 -13.32
C ASN A 561 11.83 2.34 -13.76
N ASN A 562 11.93 2.81 -15.02
CA ASN A 562 13.20 3.22 -15.62
C ASN A 562 13.70 4.58 -15.14
N SER A 563 12.99 5.26 -14.25
CA SER A 563 13.38 6.59 -13.83
C SER A 563 12.92 6.93 -12.41
N SER A 564 13.75 7.69 -11.71
CA SER A 564 13.47 8.11 -10.34
C SER A 564 14.18 9.42 -10.00
N TRP A 565 13.72 10.09 -8.94
CA TRP A 565 14.15 11.42 -8.55
C TRP A 565 14.43 11.46 -7.05
N CYS A 566 15.54 12.06 -6.66
CA CYS A 566 15.81 12.31 -5.25
C CYS A 566 14.88 13.42 -4.77
N GLY A 567 14.11 13.19 -3.70
CA GLY A 567 13.24 14.22 -3.12
C GLY A 567 13.99 15.46 -2.58
N ARG A 568 15.32 15.36 -2.44
CA ARG A 568 16.19 16.47 -2.00
C ARG A 568 16.79 17.22 -3.18
N ARG A 569 16.91 18.54 -3.03
CA ARG A 569 17.54 19.44 -4.02
C ARG A 569 18.96 19.82 -3.63
N ILE A 570 19.75 20.15 -4.64
CA ILE A 570 21.00 20.89 -4.52
C ILE A 570 20.86 22.28 -5.13
N TYR A 571 21.56 23.25 -4.58
CA TYR A 571 21.79 24.55 -5.18
C TYR A 571 23.18 24.57 -5.81
N VAL A 572 23.22 24.69 -7.13
CA VAL A 572 24.47 24.81 -7.89
C VAL A 572 24.85 26.29 -7.98
N TYR A 573 26.11 26.64 -7.69
CA TYR A 573 26.60 28.03 -7.72
C TYR A 573 27.91 28.24 -8.46
#